data_AF-A0A933QAK9-F1
#
_entry.id   AF-A0A933QAK9-F1
#
_cell.length_a   1.000
_cell.length_b   1.000
_cell.length_c   1.000
_cell.angle_alpha   90.00
_cell.angle_beta   90.00
_cell.angle_gamma   90.00
#
_symmetry.space_group_name_H-M   'P 1'
#
loop_
_entity.id
_entity.type
_entity.pdbx_description
1 polymer ?
#
loop_
_entity_poly.entity_id
_entity_poly.type
_entity_poly.pdbx_seq_one_letter_code
_entity_poly.pdbx_strand_id
1 'polypeptide(L)' 'MANDVFLTRTAAFLPLEPVGNDEMESVLGMVGGRPSRARRMVLSNNGIQRRHYAIYRATGKFVMTNAQLA' A
#
# COMPACT_ATOMS: atom_id res chain seq x y z
N MET A 1 -21.35 -16.99 30.80
CA MET A 1 -21.72 -15.56 30.68
C MET A 1 -20.77 -14.94 29.67
N ALA A 2 -21.26 -14.12 28.75
CA ALA A 2 -20.38 -13.39 27.85
C ALA A 2 -19.85 -12.15 28.58
N ASN A 3 -18.57 -11.84 28.39
CA ASN A 3 -17.97 -10.60 28.90
C ASN A 3 -18.16 -9.49 27.87
N ASP A 4 -18.51 -8.30 28.34
CA ASP A 4 -18.55 -7.10 27.50
C ASP A 4 -17.12 -6.66 27.15
N VAL A 5 -16.91 -6.34 25.87
CA VAL A 5 -15.62 -5.88 25.33
C VAL A 5 -15.85 -4.55 24.61
N PHE A 6 -14.99 -3.57 24.91
CA PHE A 6 -15.11 -2.21 24.39
C PHE A 6 -13.87 -1.83 23.58
N LEU A 7 -14.06 -1.12 22.48
CA LEU A 7 -12.98 -0.43 21.77
C LEU A 7 -12.61 0.82 22.56
N THR A 8 -11.48 0.78 23.28
CA THR A 8 -11.01 1.91 24.10
C THR A 8 -10.05 2.83 23.38
N ARG A 9 -9.39 2.35 22.31
CA ARG A 9 -8.49 3.14 21.46
C ARG A 9 -8.28 2.49 20.09
N THR A 10 -8.07 3.32 19.07
CA THR A 10 -7.55 2.92 17.76
C THR A 10 -6.40 3.84 17.36
N ALA A 11 -5.52 3.35 16.49
CA ALA A 11 -4.45 4.12 15.89
C ALA A 11 -4.21 3.62 14.46
N ALA A 12 -3.60 4.46 13.63
CA ALA A 12 -3.21 4.09 12.27
C ALA A 12 -1.85 4.70 11.94
N PHE A 13 -1.03 3.95 11.22
CA PHE A 13 0.26 4.39 10.71
C PHE A 13 0.37 4.00 9.24
N LEU A 14 0.80 4.94 8.39
CA LEU A 14 1.00 4.72 6.96
C LEU A 14 2.48 4.97 6.63
N PRO A 15 3.19 4.00 6.05
CA PRO A 15 4.61 4.14 5.77
C PRO A 15 4.85 5.05 4.56
N LEU A 16 5.91 5.85 4.65
CA LEU A 16 6.41 6.72 3.57
C LEU A 16 5.32 7.65 2.97
N GLU A 17 5.68 8.35 1.91
CA GLU A 17 4.79 9.26 1.19
C GLU A 17 3.75 8.49 0.36
N PRO A 18 2.53 9.04 0.21
CA PRO A 18 1.51 8.44 -0.64
C PRO A 18 2.00 8.34 -2.09
N VAL A 19 1.64 7.25 -2.75
CA VAL A 19 2.00 6.94 -4.15
C VAL A 19 0.76 6.99 -5.02
N GLY A 20 0.78 7.82 -6.06
CA GLY A 20 -0.31 7.92 -7.04
C GLY A 20 -0.40 6.70 -7.95
N ASN A 21 -1.57 6.51 -8.57
CA ASN A 21 -1.82 5.42 -9.50
C ASN A 21 -0.87 5.37 -10.70
N ASP A 22 -0.40 6.52 -11.19
CA ASP A 22 0.51 6.57 -12.33
C ASP A 22 1.96 6.21 -11.95
N GLU A 23 2.31 6.37 -10.67
CA GLU A 23 3.65 6.10 -10.14
C GLU A 23 3.79 4.68 -9.58
N MET A 24 2.69 3.99 -9.28
CA MET A 24 2.74 2.74 -8.50
C MET A 24 3.63 1.65 -9.11
N GLU A 25 3.67 1.54 -10.44
CA GLU A 25 4.50 0.54 -11.14
C GLU A 25 5.99 0.91 -11.15
N SER A 26 6.34 2.18 -10.91
CA SER A 26 7.74 2.56 -10.66
C SER A 26 8.25 2.04 -9.31
N VAL A 27 7.34 1.81 -8.36
CA VAL A 27 7.65 1.27 -7.02
C VAL A 27 7.58 -0.25 -7.00
N LEU A 28 6.54 -0.84 -7.60
CA LEU A 28 6.31 -2.29 -7.60
C LEU A 28 7.07 -3.04 -8.70
N GLY A 29 7.53 -2.32 -9.73
CA GLY A 29 8.15 -2.89 -10.92
C GLY A 29 7.13 -3.33 -11.98
N MET A 30 7.66 -3.66 -13.15
CA MET A 30 6.90 -4.08 -14.34
C MET A 30 7.36 -5.46 -14.80
N VAL A 31 6.41 -6.38 -15.02
CA VAL A 31 6.73 -7.72 -15.52
C VAL A 31 7.21 -7.63 -16.96
N GLY A 32 8.45 -8.09 -17.20
CA GLY A 32 9.08 -8.00 -18.52
C GLY A 32 9.26 -6.55 -19.02
N GLY A 33 9.34 -5.58 -18.10
CA GLY A 33 9.44 -4.15 -18.45
C GLY A 33 8.17 -3.57 -19.09
N ARG A 34 7.04 -4.28 -19.03
CA ARG A 34 5.77 -3.84 -19.62
C ARG A 34 4.77 -3.42 -18.53
N PRO A 35 4.07 -2.29 -18.70
CA PRO A 35 2.97 -1.91 -17.82
C PRO A 35 1.87 -2.97 -17.79
N SER A 36 1.20 -3.12 -16.65
CA SER A 36 0.07 -4.03 -16.51
C SER A 36 -1.11 -3.59 -17.37
N ARG A 37 -1.59 -4.49 -18.24
CA ARG A 37 -2.76 -4.26 -19.10
C ARG A 37 -4.06 -4.09 -18.30
N ALA A 38 -4.16 -4.72 -17.13
CA ALA A 38 -5.35 -4.70 -16.29
C ALA A 38 -5.40 -3.50 -15.33
N ARG A 39 -4.28 -2.79 -15.13
CA ARG A 39 -4.13 -1.71 -14.13
C ARG A 39 -5.28 -0.71 -14.16
N ARG A 40 -5.57 -0.16 -15.34
CA ARG A 40 -6.60 0.88 -15.50
C ARG A 40 -7.99 0.38 -15.11
N MET A 41 -8.37 -0.81 -15.58
CA MET A 41 -9.68 -1.40 -15.28
C MET A 41 -9.82 -1.70 -13.78
N VAL A 42 -8.80 -2.31 -13.16
CA VAL A 42 -8.81 -2.64 -11.73
C VAL A 42 -8.90 -1.38 -10.86
N LEU A 43 -8.15 -0.33 -11.19
CA LEU A 43 -8.19 0.93 -10.44
C LEU A 43 -9.50 1.69 -10.64
N SER A 44 -10.07 1.66 -11.84
CA SER A 44 -11.40 2.21 -12.09
C SER A 44 -12.47 1.49 -11.26
N ASN A 45 -12.33 0.18 -11.05
CA ASN A 45 -13.29 -0.62 -10.31
C ASN A 45 -13.17 -0.45 -8.79
N ASN A 46 -11.95 -0.31 -8.26
CA ASN A 46 -11.74 -0.16 -6.81
C ASN A 46 -11.72 1.29 -6.31
N GLY A 47 -11.58 2.28 -7.21
CA GLY A 47 -11.60 3.71 -6.87
C GLY A 47 -10.38 4.21 -6.09
N ILE A 48 -9.35 3.38 -5.87
CA ILE A 48 -8.15 3.77 -5.12
C ILE A 48 -7.36 4.78 -5.95
N GLN A 49 -7.00 5.91 -5.33
CA GLN A 49 -6.22 6.97 -5.98
C GLN A 49 -4.76 7.02 -5.51
N ARG A 50 -4.51 6.62 -4.25
CA ARG A 50 -3.21 6.64 -3.61
C ARG A 50 -3.02 5.42 -2.71
N ARG A 51 -1.78 4.95 -2.58
CA ARG A 51 -1.39 3.86 -1.68
C ARG A 51 -0.08 4.19 -0.97
N HIS A 52 0.17 3.51 0.15
CA HIS A 52 1.46 3.57 0.85
C HIS A 52 2.16 2.23 0.73
N TYR A 53 3.46 2.26 0.47
CA TYR A 53 4.30 1.08 0.36
C TYR A 53 5.48 1.22 1.32
N ALA A 54 5.76 0.19 2.11
CA ALA A 54 7.00 0.11 2.88
C ALA A 54 8.20 -0.27 2.00
N ILE A 55 8.29 0.34 0.80
CA ILE A 55 9.31 0.12 -0.21
C ILE A 55 9.91 1.47 -0.58
N TYR A 56 11.21 1.62 -0.40
CA TYR A 56 11.89 2.87 -0.73
C TYR A 56 11.98 3.05 -2.25
N ARG A 57 11.34 4.09 -2.77
CA ARG A 57 11.15 4.31 -4.23
C ARG A 57 12.45 4.28 -5.04
N ALA A 58 13.55 4.83 -4.50
CA ALA A 58 14.80 4.92 -5.23
C ALA A 58 15.60 3.61 -5.28
N THR A 59 15.38 2.69 -4.35
CA THR A 59 16.20 1.46 -4.22
C THR A 59 15.40 0.17 -4.34
N GLY A 60 14.07 0.23 -4.24
CA GLY A 60 13.21 -0.95 -4.19
C GLY A 60 13.34 -1.77 -2.90
N LYS A 61 14.10 -1.29 -1.90
CA LYS A 61 14.31 -2.02 -0.64
C LYS A 61 13.12 -1.82 0.31
N PHE A 62 12.76 -2.89 1.00
CA PHE A 62 11.79 -2.82 2.09
C PHE A 62 12.38 -2.04 3.28
N VAL A 63 11.60 -1.12 3.84
CA VAL A 63 12.05 -0.24 4.94
C VAL A 63 11.49 -0.63 6.31
N MET A 64 10.42 -1.42 6.35
CA MET A 64 9.72 -1.81 7.58
C MET A 64 9.20 -3.24 7.47
N THR A 65 9.17 -3.94 8.60
CA THR A 65 8.49 -5.23 8.76
C THR A 65 7.05 -5.04 9.23
N ASN A 66 6.21 -6.07 9.09
CA ASN A 66 4.84 -6.02 9.62
C ASN A 66 4.80 -5.75 11.13
N ALA A 67 5.79 -6.24 11.89
CA ALA A 67 5.88 -5.99 13.33
C ALA A 67 6.19 -4.52 13.67
N GLN A 68 6.86 -3.79 12.78
CA GLN A 68 7.13 -2.36 12.95
C GLN A 68 5.95 -1.47 12.54
N LEU A 69 4.99 -2.02 11.77
CA LEU A 69 3.78 -1.31 11.34
C LEU A 69 2.58 -1.56 12.26
N ALA A 70 2.66 -2.55 13.15
CA ALA A 70 1.59 -3.00 14.03
C ALA A 70 1.59 -2.30 15.39
#